data_AF-A0AAW2DCH7-F1
#
_entry.id   AF-A0AAW2DCH7-F1
#
_cell.length_a   1.000
_cell.length_b   1.000
_cell.length_c   1.000
_cell.angle_alpha   90.00
_cell.angle_beta   90.00
_cell.angle_gamma   90.00
#
_symmetry.space_group_name_H-M   'P 1'
#
loop_
_entity.id
_entity.type
_entity.pdbx_description
1 polymer ?
#
loop_
_entity_poly.entity_id
_entity_poly.type
_entity_poly.pdbx_seq_one_letter_code
_entity_poly.pdbx_strand_id
1 'polypeptide(L)'
;MAGQSRKWLIFVATTWIQAFTGTNFDFSSYSSDLKTVLEITQVQLNYLSVASDMGKAFGWCSGVSLMYLPLWVVMFMAATMGLFGYGLQWLVIQRIITLPYFLVFLLSLMAGCGICWFNTVCYVLCIRNFPVNRSLALSLTISFNGLTAALYTLIANAINPNDDTIYLFLNALVPLFTSGIALVPILCQPPLQSLTTEAIRRDSFIFLCLNILAVITGLYLLLLNSLSSNVSMARILFGGALGLLVLPCVCPELCVHVSGHVGTSTLPFVLITQASI
;
A
#
# COMPACT_ATOMS: atom_id res chain seq x y z
N MET A 1 13.67 -14.23 18.48
CA MET A 1 14.06 -13.13 17.56
C MET A 1 13.46 -13.30 16.15
N ALA A 2 13.49 -14.48 15.53
CA ALA A 2 12.96 -14.71 14.17
C ALA A 2 11.45 -14.43 13.99
N GLY A 3 10.60 -14.72 14.98
CA GLY A 3 9.15 -14.46 14.89
C GLY A 3 8.78 -12.98 14.82
N GLN A 4 9.53 -12.12 15.53
CA GLN A 4 9.32 -10.66 15.49
C GLN A 4 9.77 -10.06 14.15
N SER A 5 10.94 -10.46 13.64
CA SER A 5 11.42 -10.01 12.32
C SER A 5 10.42 -10.39 11.21
N ARG A 6 9.88 -11.61 11.22
CA ARG A 6 8.85 -12.04 10.24
C ARG A 6 7.56 -11.22 10.32
N LYS A 7 7.11 -10.85 11.52
CA LYS A 7 5.92 -10.00 11.73
C LYS A 7 6.10 -8.62 11.11
N TRP A 8 7.27 -8.01 11.28
CA TRP A 8 7.62 -6.72 10.68
C TRP A 8 7.82 -6.81 9.16
N LEU A 9 8.39 -7.91 8.65
CA LEU A 9 8.48 -8.16 7.20
C LEU A 9 7.10 -8.23 6.54
N ILE A 10 6.12 -8.89 7.17
CA ILE A 10 4.74 -8.93 6.67
C ILE A 10 4.11 -7.54 6.68
N PHE A 11 4.35 -6.75 7.72
CA PHE A 11 3.84 -5.39 7.80
C PHE A 11 4.40 -4.50 6.69
N VAL A 12 5.70 -4.57 6.45
CA VAL A 12 6.38 -3.87 5.36
C VAL A 12 5.80 -4.30 4.01
N ALA A 13 5.67 -5.60 3.76
CA ALA A 13 5.08 -6.11 2.51
C ALA A 13 3.64 -5.61 2.31
N THR A 14 2.86 -5.58 3.39
CA THR A 14 1.48 -5.04 3.37
C THR A 14 1.46 -3.55 3.06
N THR A 15 2.39 -2.79 3.66
CA THR A 15 2.55 -1.35 3.42
C THR A 15 2.93 -1.08 1.96
N TRP A 16 3.80 -1.91 1.39
CA TRP A 16 4.19 -1.82 -0.03
C TRP A 16 3.04 -2.11 -0.96
N ILE A 17 2.27 -3.19 -0.74
CA ILE A 17 1.05 -3.45 -1.52
C ILE A 17 0.13 -2.22 -1.46
N GLN A 18 -0.06 -1.66 -0.26
CA GLN A 18 -0.96 -0.52 -0.08
C GLN A 18 -0.46 0.74 -0.75
N ALA A 19 0.85 0.99 -0.77
CA ALA A 19 1.48 2.09 -1.49
C ALA A 19 1.23 2.06 -3.01
N PHE A 20 0.89 0.90 -3.58
CA PHE A 20 0.65 0.74 -5.02
C PHE A 20 -0.78 0.33 -5.39
N THR A 21 -1.67 0.14 -4.41
CA THR A 21 -3.07 -0.25 -4.64
C THR A 21 -4.06 0.89 -4.39
N GLY A 22 -3.58 2.12 -4.16
CA GLY A 22 -4.37 3.35 -4.07
C GLY A 22 -4.82 3.90 -5.42
N THR A 23 -5.13 3.02 -6.38
CA THR A 23 -5.44 3.34 -7.78
C THR A 23 -6.68 4.23 -7.95
N ASN A 24 -7.48 4.39 -6.88
CA ASN A 24 -8.61 5.31 -6.82
C ASN A 24 -8.21 6.78 -6.92
N PHE A 25 -7.01 7.11 -6.45
CA PHE A 25 -6.52 8.49 -6.43
C PHE A 25 -6.02 8.94 -7.80
N ASP A 26 -5.80 8.01 -8.72
CA ASP A 26 -5.24 8.26 -10.06
C ASP A 26 -6.30 8.48 -11.15
N PHE A 27 -7.60 8.33 -10.84
CA PHE A 27 -8.68 8.45 -11.83
C PHE A 27 -8.64 9.81 -12.55
N SER A 28 -8.34 10.89 -11.82
CA SER A 28 -8.25 12.23 -12.41
C SER A 28 -7.20 12.33 -13.52
N SER A 29 -6.10 11.59 -13.42
CA SER A 29 -4.96 11.68 -14.34
C SER A 29 -5.29 11.14 -15.73
N TYR A 30 -6.08 10.06 -15.84
CA TYR A 30 -6.43 9.44 -17.13
C TYR A 30 -7.89 9.66 -17.56
N SER A 31 -8.73 10.25 -16.69
CA SER A 31 -10.16 10.43 -16.98
C SER A 31 -10.44 11.28 -18.22
N SER A 32 -9.58 12.25 -18.52
CA SER A 32 -9.68 13.11 -19.72
C SER A 32 -9.46 12.31 -21.00
N ASP A 33 -8.47 11.42 -21.05
CA ASP A 33 -8.20 10.58 -22.22
C ASP A 33 -9.28 9.52 -22.39
N LEU A 34 -9.74 8.94 -21.29
CA LEU A 34 -10.85 7.99 -21.32
C LEU A 34 -12.12 8.64 -21.89
N LYS A 35 -12.37 9.90 -21.56
CA LYS A 35 -13.50 10.68 -22.08
C LYS A 35 -13.38 10.93 -23.58
N THR A 36 -12.21 11.32 -24.07
CA THR A 36 -11.99 11.63 -25.49
C THR A 36 -12.03 10.37 -26.35
N VAL A 37 -11.47 9.26 -25.88
CA VAL A 37 -11.44 7.98 -26.62
C VAL A 37 -12.81 7.31 -26.68
N LEU A 38 -13.60 7.39 -25.61
CA LEU A 38 -14.97 6.84 -25.61
C LEU A 38 -16.02 7.79 -26.19
N GLU A 39 -15.64 9.03 -26.52
CA GLU A 39 -16.54 10.09 -27.01
C GLU A 39 -17.75 10.33 -26.08
N ILE A 40 -17.52 10.25 -24.76
CA ILE A 40 -18.58 10.34 -23.74
C ILE A 40 -18.71 11.74 -23.13
N THR A 41 -19.90 11.99 -22.57
CA THR A 41 -20.18 13.21 -21.80
C THR A 41 -19.52 13.17 -20.41
N GLN A 42 -19.36 14.35 -19.77
CA GLN A 42 -18.87 14.43 -18.39
C GLN A 42 -19.77 13.65 -17.40
N VAL A 43 -21.08 13.64 -17.65
CA VAL A 43 -22.04 12.90 -16.81
C VAL A 43 -21.77 11.40 -16.89
N GLN A 44 -21.55 10.88 -18.09
CA GLN A 44 -21.18 9.48 -18.30
C GLN A 44 -19.83 9.12 -17.67
N LEU A 45 -18.84 10.02 -17.74
CA LEU A 45 -17.56 9.83 -17.04
C LEU A 45 -17.74 9.78 -15.51
N ASN A 46 -18.61 10.64 -14.96
CA ASN A 46 -18.94 10.60 -13.54
C ASN A 46 -19.62 9.27 -13.15
N TYR A 47 -20.47 8.70 -14.02
CA TYR A 47 -21.02 7.37 -13.77
C TYR A 47 -19.97 6.26 -13.73
N LEU A 48 -18.86 6.36 -14.47
CA LEU A 48 -17.74 5.41 -14.33
C LEU A 48 -17.07 5.52 -12.96
N SER A 49 -16.87 6.75 -12.47
CA SER A 49 -16.33 6.98 -11.12
C SER A 49 -17.26 6.38 -10.06
N VAL A 50 -18.56 6.65 -10.17
CA VAL A 50 -19.60 6.07 -9.31
C VAL A 50 -19.60 4.54 -9.42
N ALA A 51 -19.42 3.96 -10.60
CA ALA A 51 -19.35 2.50 -10.78
C ALA A 51 -18.19 1.88 -9.98
N SER A 52 -17.03 2.52 -9.98
CA SER A 52 -15.88 2.10 -9.18
C SER A 52 -16.19 2.17 -7.68
N ASP A 53 -16.82 3.25 -7.22
CA ASP A 53 -17.23 3.39 -5.82
C ASP A 53 -18.31 2.36 -5.43
N MET A 54 -19.24 2.05 -6.33
CA MET A 54 -20.20 0.96 -6.16
C MET A 54 -19.48 -0.39 -6.04
N GLY A 55 -18.45 -0.63 -6.85
CA GLY A 55 -17.59 -1.80 -6.74
C GLY A 55 -16.99 -1.97 -5.34
N LYS A 56 -16.55 -0.87 -4.71
CA LYS A 56 -16.05 -0.89 -3.33
C LYS A 56 -17.16 -1.20 -2.32
N ALA A 57 -18.39 -0.74 -2.56
CA ALA A 57 -19.54 -1.05 -1.70
C ALA A 57 -19.87 -2.56 -1.72
N PHE A 58 -19.64 -3.24 -2.84
CA PHE A 58 -19.70 -4.70 -2.93
C PHE A 58 -18.55 -5.41 -2.20
N GLY A 59 -17.64 -4.69 -1.57
CA GLY A 59 -16.49 -5.23 -0.85
C GLY A 59 -16.80 -6.20 0.29
N TRP A 60 -18.02 -6.26 0.82
CA TRP A 60 -18.40 -7.24 1.85
C TRP A 60 -18.12 -8.70 1.43
N CYS A 61 -18.15 -9.00 0.12
CA CYS A 61 -17.85 -10.33 -0.40
C CYS A 61 -16.39 -10.75 -0.19
N SER A 62 -15.45 -9.81 -0.03
CA SER A 62 -14.04 -10.12 0.28
C SER A 62 -13.92 -10.73 1.68
N GLY A 63 -14.66 -10.19 2.66
CA GLY A 63 -14.67 -10.67 4.03
C GLY A 63 -15.26 -12.07 4.13
N VAL A 64 -16.35 -12.34 3.40
CA VAL A 64 -16.93 -13.69 3.29
C VAL A 64 -15.95 -14.65 2.62
N SER A 65 -15.30 -14.23 1.54
CA SER A 65 -14.31 -15.06 0.84
C SER A 65 -13.15 -15.47 1.75
N LEU A 66 -12.69 -14.59 2.65
CA LEU A 66 -11.65 -14.90 3.63
C LEU A 66 -12.07 -15.88 4.73
N MET A 67 -13.36 -16.19 4.86
CA MET A 67 -13.84 -17.26 5.74
C MET A 67 -13.63 -18.65 5.13
N TYR A 68 -13.70 -18.76 3.79
CA TYR A 68 -13.62 -20.03 3.07
C TYR A 68 -12.27 -20.24 2.37
N LEU A 69 -11.57 -19.17 2.00
CA LEU A 69 -10.35 -19.20 1.21
C LEU A 69 -9.17 -18.62 2.00
N PRO A 70 -7.94 -19.11 1.73
CA PRO A 70 -6.75 -18.56 2.35
C PRO A 70 -6.42 -17.15 1.80
N LEU A 71 -5.74 -16.35 2.62
CA LEU A 71 -5.40 -14.94 2.33
C LEU A 71 -4.70 -14.75 0.98
N TRP A 72 -3.79 -15.65 0.60
CA TRP A 72 -3.06 -15.52 -0.67
C TRP A 72 -3.98 -15.69 -1.89
N VAL A 73 -4.98 -16.59 -1.83
CA VAL A 73 -5.94 -16.79 -2.93
C VAL A 73 -6.77 -15.53 -3.12
N VAL A 74 -7.30 -14.98 -2.04
CA VAL A 74 -8.12 -13.76 -2.10
C VAL A 74 -7.30 -12.57 -2.62
N MET A 75 -6.03 -12.46 -2.26
CA MET A 75 -5.12 -11.45 -2.79
C MET A 75 -4.90 -11.60 -4.29
N PHE A 76 -4.69 -12.82 -4.80
CA PHE A 76 -4.55 -13.06 -6.23
C PHE A 76 -5.86 -12.80 -6.99
N MET A 77 -7.01 -13.15 -6.41
CA MET A 77 -8.31 -12.79 -6.99
C MET A 77 -8.44 -11.27 -7.13
N ALA A 78 -8.10 -10.51 -6.08
CA ALA A 78 -8.07 -9.05 -6.13
C ALA A 78 -7.12 -8.53 -7.23
N ALA A 79 -5.91 -9.11 -7.33
CA ALA A 79 -4.93 -8.78 -8.35
C ALA A 79 -5.44 -9.01 -9.77
N THR A 80 -6.10 -10.15 -10.01
CA THR A 80 -6.70 -10.46 -11.31
C THR A 80 -7.84 -9.50 -11.65
N MET A 81 -8.71 -9.16 -10.70
CA MET A 81 -9.78 -8.18 -10.92
C MET A 81 -9.22 -6.79 -11.26
N GLY A 82 -8.14 -6.37 -10.59
CA GLY A 82 -7.43 -5.13 -10.92
C GLY A 82 -6.75 -5.17 -12.28
N LEU A 83 -6.08 -6.28 -12.62
CA LEU A 83 -5.43 -6.50 -13.90
C LEU A 83 -6.43 -6.42 -15.07
N PHE A 84 -7.57 -7.09 -14.96
CA PHE A 84 -8.60 -7.03 -15.99
C PHE A 84 -9.33 -5.68 -16.00
N GLY A 85 -9.68 -5.13 -14.84
CA GLY A 85 -10.35 -3.83 -14.74
C GLY A 85 -9.54 -2.70 -15.37
N TYR A 86 -8.30 -2.52 -14.94
CA TYR A 86 -7.42 -1.44 -15.43
C TYR A 86 -6.70 -1.79 -16.74
N GLY A 87 -6.28 -3.05 -16.91
CA GLY A 87 -5.56 -3.46 -18.12
C GLY A 87 -6.43 -3.42 -19.37
N LEU A 88 -7.70 -3.81 -19.28
CA LEU A 88 -8.62 -3.68 -20.42
C LEU A 88 -8.98 -2.21 -20.69
N GLN A 89 -9.14 -1.38 -19.65
CA GLN A 89 -9.32 0.07 -19.82
C GLN A 89 -8.10 0.72 -20.48
N TRP A 90 -6.88 0.27 -20.16
CA TRP A 90 -5.66 0.74 -20.80
C TRP A 90 -5.66 0.41 -22.30
N LEU A 91 -6.04 -0.82 -22.69
CA LEU A 91 -6.15 -1.21 -24.10
C LEU A 91 -7.20 -0.40 -24.87
N VAL A 92 -8.27 0.03 -24.20
CA VAL A 92 -9.27 0.96 -24.77
C VAL A 92 -8.65 2.31 -25.05
N ILE A 93 -7.94 2.89 -24.09
CA ILE A 93 -7.30 4.22 -24.26
C ILE A 93 -6.26 4.18 -25.38
N GLN A 94 -5.50 3.09 -25.49
CA GLN A 94 -4.54 2.86 -26.57
C GLN A 94 -5.20 2.60 -27.94
N ARG A 95 -6.54 2.62 -28.03
CA ARG A 95 -7.33 2.35 -29.24
C ARG A 95 -7.05 0.99 -29.88
N ILE A 96 -6.51 0.04 -29.12
CA ILE A 96 -6.25 -1.33 -29.59
C ILE A 96 -7.56 -2.12 -29.63
N ILE A 97 -8.45 -1.87 -28.65
CA ILE A 97 -9.76 -2.52 -28.53
C ILE A 97 -10.84 -1.46 -28.39
N THR A 98 -11.94 -1.61 -29.11
CA THR A 98 -13.15 -0.81 -28.91
C THR A 98 -14.13 -1.59 -28.03
N LEU A 99 -14.50 -1.01 -26.89
CA LEU A 99 -15.47 -1.61 -25.97
C LEU A 99 -16.69 -0.70 -25.82
N PRO A 100 -17.92 -1.25 -25.82
CA PRO A 100 -19.12 -0.48 -25.53
C PRO A 100 -19.07 0.08 -24.10
N TYR A 101 -19.69 1.25 -23.90
CA TYR A 101 -19.74 1.95 -22.62
C TYR A 101 -20.14 1.05 -21.44
N PHE A 102 -21.12 0.17 -21.66
CA PHE A 102 -21.57 -0.77 -20.63
C PHE A 102 -20.46 -1.71 -20.13
N LEU A 103 -19.59 -2.20 -21.03
CA LEU A 103 -18.46 -3.02 -20.61
C LEU A 103 -17.42 -2.21 -19.85
N VAL A 104 -17.15 -0.97 -20.25
CA VAL A 104 -16.23 -0.08 -19.49
C VAL A 104 -16.78 0.22 -18.09
N PHE A 105 -18.10 0.39 -17.96
CA PHE A 105 -18.77 0.54 -16.67
C PHE A 105 -18.57 -0.69 -15.78
N LEU A 106 -18.72 -1.90 -16.32
CA LEU A 106 -18.46 -3.15 -15.60
C LEU A 106 -16.98 -3.30 -15.23
N LEU A 107 -16.06 -2.89 -16.09
CA LEU A 107 -14.62 -2.87 -15.79
C LEU A 107 -14.29 -1.94 -14.64
N SER A 108 -14.91 -0.74 -14.59
CA SER A 108 -14.75 0.19 -13.47
C SER A 108 -15.28 -0.40 -12.16
N LEU A 109 -16.44 -1.06 -12.21
CA LEU A 109 -17.01 -1.76 -11.04
C LEU A 109 -16.09 -2.88 -10.56
N MET A 110 -15.55 -3.69 -11.48
CA MET A 110 -14.62 -4.77 -11.17
C MET A 110 -13.31 -4.24 -10.56
N ALA A 111 -12.77 -3.16 -11.13
CA ALA A 111 -11.58 -2.48 -10.61
C ALA A 111 -11.81 -1.98 -9.18
N GLY A 112 -12.92 -1.30 -8.92
CA GLY A 112 -13.30 -0.83 -7.58
C GLY A 112 -13.45 -1.96 -6.57
N CYS A 113 -14.04 -3.09 -6.99
CA CYS A 113 -14.14 -4.29 -6.17
C CYS A 113 -12.76 -4.86 -5.82
N GLY A 114 -11.86 -4.97 -6.81
CA GLY A 114 -10.48 -5.44 -6.60
C GLY A 114 -9.71 -4.62 -5.56
N ILE A 115 -9.85 -3.29 -5.57
CA ILE A 115 -9.19 -2.41 -4.59
C ILE A 115 -9.69 -2.68 -3.17
N CYS A 116 -11.00 -2.87 -3.00
CA CYS A 116 -11.56 -3.18 -1.69
C CYS A 116 -11.07 -4.54 -1.16
N TRP A 117 -10.94 -5.53 -2.04
CA TRP A 117 -10.40 -6.84 -1.69
C TRP A 117 -8.94 -6.76 -1.23
N PHE A 118 -8.10 -6.00 -1.94
CA PHE A 118 -6.72 -5.72 -1.53
C PHE A 118 -6.65 -5.08 -0.15
N ASN A 119 -7.40 -3.99 0.06
CA ASN A 119 -7.49 -3.32 1.35
C ASN A 119 -7.91 -4.30 2.46
N THR A 120 -8.87 -5.18 2.20
CA THR A 120 -9.36 -6.16 3.18
C THR A 120 -8.27 -7.16 3.58
N VAL A 121 -7.56 -7.73 2.60
CA VAL A 121 -6.44 -8.67 2.85
C VAL A 121 -5.36 -7.98 3.69
N CYS A 122 -4.98 -6.76 3.32
CA CYS A 122 -3.99 -5.96 4.04
C CYS A 122 -4.42 -5.67 5.48
N TYR A 123 -5.68 -5.30 5.70
CA TYR A 123 -6.20 -5.04 7.05
C TYR A 123 -6.22 -6.30 7.90
N VAL A 124 -6.64 -7.44 7.35
CA VAL A 124 -6.64 -8.72 8.07
C VAL A 124 -5.21 -9.13 8.43
N LEU A 125 -4.23 -8.93 7.55
CA LEU A 125 -2.81 -9.15 7.84
C LEU A 125 -2.32 -8.27 8.99
N CYS A 126 -2.64 -6.97 8.99
CA CYS A 126 -2.25 -6.06 10.05
C CYS A 126 -2.89 -6.42 11.39
N ILE A 127 -4.19 -6.73 11.41
CA ILE A 127 -4.93 -7.07 12.64
C ILE A 127 -4.43 -8.40 13.24
N ARG A 128 -4.19 -9.43 12.41
CA ARG A 128 -3.71 -10.73 12.88
C ARG A 128 -2.28 -10.66 13.44
N ASN A 129 -1.41 -9.86 12.81
CA ASN A 129 -0.01 -9.73 13.23
C ASN A 129 0.17 -8.76 14.42
N PHE A 130 -0.65 -7.71 14.53
CA PHE A 130 -0.54 -6.69 15.58
C PHE A 130 -1.87 -6.51 16.34
N PRO A 131 -2.30 -7.47 17.17
CA PRO A 131 -3.60 -7.41 17.84
C PRO A 131 -3.73 -6.22 18.80
N VAL A 132 -2.65 -5.85 19.50
CA VAL A 132 -2.65 -4.73 20.47
C VAL A 132 -2.52 -3.37 19.78
N ASN A 133 -1.58 -3.23 18.85
CA ASN A 133 -1.29 -1.98 18.12
C ASN A 133 -1.99 -1.91 16.75
N ARG A 134 -3.14 -2.60 16.59
CA ARG A 134 -3.84 -2.74 15.30
C ARG A 134 -4.20 -1.40 14.66
N SER A 135 -4.60 -0.41 15.47
CA SER A 135 -4.96 0.92 14.99
C SER A 135 -3.78 1.64 14.34
N LEU A 136 -2.60 1.58 14.94
CA LEU A 136 -1.37 2.19 14.42
C LEU A 136 -0.87 1.49 13.15
N ALA A 137 -0.99 0.17 13.10
CA ALA A 137 -0.64 -0.60 11.90
C ALA A 137 -1.58 -0.25 10.74
N LEU A 138 -2.89 -0.22 11.00
CA LEU A 138 -3.89 0.14 9.99
C LEU A 138 -3.75 1.58 9.51
N SER A 139 -3.56 2.54 10.42
CA SER A 139 -3.44 3.95 10.05
C SER A 139 -2.27 4.17 9.09
N LEU A 140 -1.11 3.58 9.38
CA LEU A 140 0.08 3.71 8.55
C LEU A 140 -0.13 3.08 7.17
N THR A 141 -0.70 1.87 7.15
CA THR A 141 -1.03 1.15 5.93
C THR A 141 -1.98 1.95 5.02
N ILE A 142 -2.97 2.62 5.61
CA ILE A 142 -3.93 3.48 4.90
C ILE A 142 -3.24 4.76 4.40
N SER A 143 -2.36 5.36 5.21
CA SER A 143 -1.60 6.55 4.80
C SER A 143 -0.78 6.30 3.54
N PHE A 144 -0.09 5.15 3.44
CA PHE A 144 0.66 4.80 2.23
C PHE A 144 -0.25 4.58 1.00
N ASN A 145 -1.48 4.08 1.19
CA ASN A 145 -2.45 4.00 0.10
C ASN A 145 -2.83 5.38 -0.46
N GLY A 146 -2.91 6.41 0.39
CA GLY A 146 -3.11 7.79 -0.06
C GLY A 146 -1.92 8.37 -0.83
N LEU A 147 -0.72 7.82 -0.67
CA LEU A 147 0.49 8.27 -1.38
C LEU A 147 0.62 7.67 -2.78
N THR A 148 -0.20 6.68 -3.15
CA THR A 148 -0.12 5.99 -4.45
C THR A 148 -0.13 6.95 -5.62
N ALA A 149 -1.04 7.93 -5.63
CA ALA A 149 -1.13 8.85 -6.77
C ALA A 149 0.13 9.69 -6.97
N ALA A 150 0.71 10.21 -5.88
CA ALA A 150 1.96 10.95 -5.95
C ALA A 150 3.13 10.06 -6.42
N LEU A 151 3.17 8.80 -5.97
CA LEU A 151 4.17 7.83 -6.43
C LEU A 151 4.02 7.54 -7.93
N TYR A 152 2.80 7.35 -8.42
CA TYR A 152 2.55 7.12 -9.85
C TYR A 152 2.85 8.34 -10.70
N THR A 153 2.57 9.56 -10.22
CA THR A 153 3.02 10.77 -10.93
C THR A 153 4.53 10.82 -11.08
N LEU A 154 5.28 10.49 -10.02
CA LEU A 154 6.74 10.44 -10.09
C LEU A 154 7.23 9.37 -11.08
N ILE A 155 6.61 8.19 -11.09
CA ILE A 155 6.96 7.11 -12.03
C ILE A 155 6.65 7.54 -13.46
N ALA A 156 5.47 8.09 -13.72
CA ALA A 156 5.06 8.55 -15.04
C ALA A 156 6.05 9.61 -15.57
N ASN A 157 6.35 10.64 -14.77
CA ASN A 157 7.31 11.69 -15.14
C ASN A 157 8.74 11.15 -15.31
N ALA A 158 9.14 10.12 -14.56
CA ALA A 158 10.47 9.51 -14.65
C ALA A 158 10.66 8.62 -15.89
N ILE A 159 9.57 7.98 -16.36
CA ILE A 159 9.56 7.13 -17.55
C ILE A 159 9.35 7.99 -18.80
N ASN A 160 8.19 8.64 -18.91
CA ASN A 160 7.83 9.49 -20.03
C ASN A 160 6.78 10.53 -19.61
N PRO A 161 7.16 11.82 -19.52
CA PRO A 161 6.24 12.88 -19.08
C PRO A 161 5.11 13.19 -20.08
N ASN A 162 5.15 12.60 -21.28
CA ASN A 162 4.18 12.87 -22.35
C ASN A 162 3.15 11.75 -22.56
N ASP A 163 3.17 10.69 -21.75
CA ASP A 163 2.26 9.55 -21.90
C ASP A 163 1.39 9.36 -20.65
N ASP A 164 0.19 9.93 -20.71
CA ASP A 164 -0.83 9.89 -19.65
C ASP A 164 -1.49 8.51 -19.50
N THR A 165 -1.20 7.55 -20.39
CA THR A 165 -1.76 6.19 -20.32
C THR A 165 -0.98 5.27 -19.37
N ILE A 166 0.24 5.66 -18.99
CA ILE A 166 1.13 4.87 -18.14
C ILE A 166 0.48 4.55 -16.79
N TYR A 167 -0.38 5.44 -16.26
CA TYR A 167 -1.07 5.25 -15.00
C TYR A 167 -1.93 3.97 -14.97
N LEU A 168 -2.70 3.67 -16.03
CA LEU A 168 -3.49 2.44 -16.04
C LEU A 168 -2.62 1.19 -16.20
N PHE A 169 -1.53 1.28 -16.95
CA PHE A 169 -0.58 0.18 -17.09
C PHE A 169 0.09 -0.15 -15.75
N LEU A 170 0.48 0.89 -15.00
CA LEU A 170 0.99 0.74 -13.63
C LEU A 170 -0.08 0.13 -12.70
N ASN A 171 -1.31 0.61 -12.76
CA ASN A 171 -2.44 0.05 -12.00
C ASN A 171 -2.71 -1.43 -12.30
N ALA A 172 -2.40 -1.90 -13.51
CA ALA A 172 -2.61 -3.28 -13.92
C ALA A 172 -1.47 -4.19 -13.45
N LEU A 173 -0.22 -3.78 -13.65
CA LEU A 173 0.94 -4.64 -13.39
C LEU A 173 1.49 -4.54 -11.95
N VAL A 174 1.52 -3.34 -11.37
CA VAL A 174 2.18 -3.14 -10.07
C VAL A 174 1.45 -3.89 -8.94
N PRO A 175 0.10 -3.89 -8.85
CA PRO A 175 -0.62 -4.74 -7.91
C PRO A 175 -0.38 -6.24 -8.11
N LEU A 176 -0.18 -6.69 -9.35
CA LEU A 176 0.13 -8.10 -9.64
C LEU A 176 1.53 -8.48 -9.15
N PHE A 177 2.55 -7.66 -9.46
CA PHE A 177 3.91 -7.89 -9.00
C PHE A 177 4.03 -7.81 -7.47
N THR A 178 3.39 -6.82 -6.85
CA THR A 178 3.41 -6.66 -5.39
C THR A 178 2.71 -7.83 -4.69
N SER A 179 1.63 -8.36 -5.26
CA SER A 179 0.99 -9.60 -4.77
C SER A 179 1.92 -10.81 -4.86
N GLY A 180 2.67 -10.95 -5.96
CA GLY A 180 3.65 -12.03 -6.12
C GLY A 180 4.78 -11.95 -5.09
N ILE A 181 5.32 -10.76 -4.84
CA ILE A 181 6.36 -10.54 -3.82
C ILE A 181 5.80 -10.79 -2.41
N ALA A 182 4.57 -10.36 -2.14
CA ALA A 182 3.90 -10.54 -0.86
C ALA A 182 3.48 -12.00 -0.56
N LEU A 183 3.48 -12.87 -1.56
CA LEU A 183 3.16 -14.29 -1.39
C LEU A 183 4.10 -14.96 -0.38
N VAL A 184 5.41 -14.72 -0.48
CA VAL A 184 6.43 -15.31 0.40
C VAL A 184 6.19 -14.96 1.87
N PRO A 185 6.04 -13.67 2.26
CA PRO A 185 5.76 -13.31 3.65
C PRO A 185 4.38 -13.77 4.13
N ILE A 186 3.36 -13.82 3.26
CA ILE A 186 2.01 -14.30 3.63
C ILE A 186 2.02 -15.81 3.91
N LEU A 187 2.75 -16.60 3.13
CA LEU A 187 2.89 -18.04 3.37
C LEU A 187 3.75 -18.33 4.60
N CYS A 188 4.72 -17.47 4.91
CA CYS A 188 5.63 -17.62 6.05
C CYS A 188 5.12 -16.95 7.34
N GLN A 189 3.79 -16.83 7.52
CA GLN A 189 3.20 -16.19 8.70
C GLN A 189 3.74 -16.80 10.00
N PRO A 190 4.30 -15.98 10.91
CA PRO A 190 4.75 -16.48 12.19
C PRO A 190 3.54 -16.89 13.03
N PRO A 191 3.65 -17.95 13.86
CA PRO A 191 2.59 -18.30 14.80
C PRO A 191 2.34 -17.14 15.78
N LEU A 192 1.08 -16.96 16.17
CA LEU A 192 0.65 -15.97 17.16
C LEU A 192 1.43 -16.19 18.46
N GLN A 193 2.42 -15.32 18.72
CA GLN A 193 3.26 -15.40 19.90
C GLN A 193 2.75 -14.40 20.94
N SER A 194 2.58 -14.86 22.18
CA SER A 194 2.23 -14.01 23.31
C SER A 194 3.33 -12.98 23.54
N LEU A 195 3.05 -11.71 23.22
CA LEU A 195 3.97 -10.60 23.41
C LEU A 195 4.05 -10.23 24.91
N THR A 196 5.27 -10.07 25.42
CA THR A 196 5.49 -9.48 26.75
C THR A 196 5.16 -7.99 26.74
N THR A 197 4.78 -7.41 27.88
CA THR A 197 4.42 -5.98 28.02
C THR A 197 5.50 -5.03 27.48
N GLU A 198 6.78 -5.38 27.67
CA GLU A 198 7.91 -4.62 27.13
C GLU A 198 7.99 -4.65 25.60
N ALA A 199 7.63 -5.76 24.97
CA ALA A 199 7.59 -5.87 23.52
C ALA A 199 6.45 -5.03 22.92
N ILE A 200 5.32 -4.91 23.62
CA ILE A 200 4.20 -4.06 23.20
C ILE A 200 4.57 -2.58 23.20
N ARG A 201 5.21 -2.10 24.28
CA ARG A 201 5.67 -0.71 24.39
C ARG A 201 6.71 -0.37 23.32
N ARG A 202 7.61 -1.30 23.03
CA ARG A 202 8.60 -1.17 21.93
C ARG A 202 7.92 -1.10 20.56
N ASP A 203 6.95 -1.98 20.29
CA ASP A 203 6.18 -1.95 19.04
C ASP A 203 5.48 -0.59 18.85
N SER A 204 4.85 -0.04 19.90
CA SER A 204 4.18 1.27 19.83
C SER A 204 5.16 2.41 19.52
N PHE A 205 6.37 2.38 20.09
CA PHE A 205 7.41 3.36 19.78
C PHE A 205 7.88 3.27 18.32
N ILE A 206 8.08 2.05 17.81
CA ILE A 206 8.43 1.83 16.39
C ILE A 206 7.31 2.38 15.49
N PHE A 207 6.05 2.11 15.79
CA PHE A 207 4.93 2.67 15.04
C PHE A 207 4.87 4.21 15.07
N LEU A 208 5.22 4.84 16.20
CA LEU A 208 5.29 6.29 16.28
C LEU A 208 6.39 6.83 15.34
N CYS A 209 7.59 6.24 15.36
CA CYS A 209 8.67 6.62 14.45
C CYS A 209 8.26 6.43 12.97
N LEU A 210 7.63 5.30 12.64
CA LEU A 210 7.15 5.02 11.30
C LEU A 210 6.05 5.99 10.86
N ASN A 211 5.16 6.41 11.75
CA ASN A 211 4.14 7.43 11.43
C ASN A 211 4.78 8.80 11.17
N ILE A 212 5.77 9.22 11.97
CA ILE A 212 6.52 10.46 11.72
C ILE A 212 7.21 10.38 10.35
N LEU A 213 7.83 9.24 10.04
CA LEU A 213 8.46 9.02 8.74
C LEU A 213 7.44 9.05 7.59
N ALA A 214 6.24 8.50 7.79
CA ALA A 214 5.16 8.56 6.80
C ALA A 214 4.70 10.01 6.56
N VAL A 215 4.61 10.84 7.61
CA VAL A 215 4.31 12.27 7.47
C VAL A 215 5.41 12.99 6.68
N ILE A 216 6.68 12.73 6.98
CA ILE A 216 7.81 13.30 6.23
C ILE A 216 7.75 12.87 4.77
N THR A 217 7.48 11.58 4.50
CA THR A 217 7.36 11.05 3.15
C THR A 217 6.19 11.70 2.40
N GLY A 218 5.05 11.88 3.05
CA GLY A 218 3.90 12.56 2.47
C GLY A 218 4.17 14.02 2.14
N LEU A 219 4.81 14.77 3.05
CA LEU A 219 5.20 16.16 2.81
C LEU A 219 6.25 16.28 1.71
N TYR A 220 7.24 15.37 1.69
CA TYR A 220 8.25 15.28 0.65
C TYR A 220 7.60 15.11 -0.73
N LEU A 221 6.69 14.15 -0.86
CA LEU A 221 5.96 13.90 -2.11
C LEU A 221 5.08 15.09 -2.49
N LEU A 222 4.31 15.64 -1.55
CA LEU A 222 3.40 16.75 -1.83
C LEU A 222 4.14 18.00 -2.34
N LEU A 223 5.27 18.36 -1.72
CA LEU A 223 6.03 19.55 -2.07
C LEU A 223 6.82 19.36 -3.37
N LEU A 224 7.46 18.20 -3.52
CA LEU A 224 8.44 17.99 -4.60
C LEU A 224 7.82 17.44 -5.88
N ASN A 225 6.60 16.89 -5.84
CA ASN A 225 5.91 16.46 -7.06
C ASN A 225 5.70 17.63 -8.04
N SER A 226 5.51 18.85 -7.52
CA SER A 226 5.42 20.07 -8.33
C SER A 226 6.70 20.43 -9.09
N LEU A 227 7.86 19.98 -8.59
CA LEU A 227 9.19 20.22 -9.18
C LEU A 227 9.62 19.09 -10.15
N SER A 228 8.76 18.09 -10.36
CA SER A 228 9.02 16.89 -11.17
C SER A 228 8.94 17.12 -12.68
N SER A 229 9.00 18.37 -13.16
CA SER A 229 8.88 18.71 -14.59
C SER A 229 10.04 18.21 -15.45
N ASN A 230 11.22 18.02 -14.84
CA ASN A 230 12.41 17.49 -15.52
C ASN A 230 12.58 15.99 -15.24
N VAL A 231 12.76 15.18 -16.27
CA VAL A 231 12.91 13.70 -16.19
C VAL A 231 14.02 13.28 -15.21
N SER A 232 15.19 13.94 -15.26
CA SER A 232 16.29 13.64 -14.35
C SER A 232 15.95 13.94 -12.88
N MET A 233 15.19 15.01 -12.64
CA MET A 233 14.74 15.39 -11.30
C MET A 233 13.65 14.43 -10.81
N ALA A 234 12.70 14.05 -11.67
CA ALA A 234 11.69 13.03 -11.38
C ALA A 234 12.33 11.69 -10.97
N ARG A 235 13.40 11.25 -11.64
CA ARG A 235 14.15 10.03 -11.29
C ARG A 235 14.84 10.11 -9.93
N ILE A 236 15.42 11.26 -9.60
CA ILE A 236 16.05 11.49 -8.29
C ILE A 236 14.98 11.51 -7.19
N LEU A 237 13.87 12.20 -7.42
CA LEU A 237 12.75 12.28 -6.49
C LEU A 237 12.08 10.92 -6.28
N PHE A 238 11.92 10.14 -7.36
CA PHE A 238 11.44 8.77 -7.30
C PHE A 238 12.40 7.87 -6.52
N GLY A 239 13.71 7.98 -6.77
CA GLY A 239 14.73 7.26 -6.01
C GLY A 239 14.71 7.60 -4.51
N GLY A 240 14.52 8.89 -4.19
CA GLY A 240 14.34 9.36 -2.80
C GLY A 240 13.07 8.80 -2.16
N ALA A 241 11.94 8.84 -2.87
CA ALA A 241 10.67 8.27 -2.42
C ALA A 241 10.75 6.75 -2.19
N LEU A 242 11.41 6.01 -3.09
CA LEU A 242 11.63 4.58 -2.94
C LEU A 242 12.58 4.29 -1.76
N GLY A 243 13.62 5.10 -1.58
CA GLY A 243 14.50 5.03 -0.41
C GLY A 243 13.75 5.25 0.90
N LEU A 244 12.84 6.23 0.94
CA LEU A 244 11.94 6.50 2.06
C LEU A 244 10.92 5.36 2.28
N LEU A 245 10.47 4.68 1.22
CA LEU A 245 9.58 3.50 1.29
C LEU A 245 10.30 2.23 1.80
N VAL A 246 11.61 2.13 1.56
CA VAL A 246 12.48 1.03 2.03
C VAL A 246 12.99 1.28 3.46
N LEU A 247 13.03 2.54 3.91
CA LEU A 247 13.50 2.92 5.25
C LEU A 247 12.72 2.23 6.40
N PRO A 248 11.39 2.05 6.31
CA PRO A 248 10.60 1.19 7.19
C PRO A 248 11.05 -0.27 7.27
N CYS A 249 11.80 -0.79 6.28
CA CYS A 249 12.39 -2.14 6.34
C CYS A 249 13.56 -2.21 7.32
N VAL A 250 14.32 -1.12 7.46
CA VAL A 250 15.56 -1.07 8.26
C VAL A 250 15.29 -0.57 9.68
N CYS A 251 14.30 0.30 9.86
CA CYS A 251 13.93 0.85 11.17
C CYS A 251 13.61 -0.18 12.27
N PRO A 252 12.91 -1.31 12.02
CA PRO A 252 12.64 -2.30 13.06
C PRO A 252 13.93 -2.90 13.65
N GLU A 253 14.94 -3.12 12.82
CA GLU A 253 16.24 -3.66 13.26
C GLU A 253 17.11 -2.58 13.91
N LEU A 254 17.10 -1.36 13.37
CA LEU A 254 17.85 -0.22 13.93
C LEU A 254 17.29 0.22 15.29
N CYS A 255 15.96 0.28 15.45
CA CYS A 255 15.33 0.60 16.73
C CYS A 255 15.55 -0.49 17.78
N VAL A 256 15.65 -1.76 17.37
CA VAL A 256 16.04 -2.85 18.29
C VAL A 256 17.50 -2.69 18.75
N HIS A 257 18.40 -2.27 17.85
CA HIS A 257 19.79 -2.01 18.19
C HIS A 257 19.96 -0.78 19.11
N VAL A 258 19.27 0.33 18.80
CA VAL A 258 19.29 1.57 19.60
C VAL A 258 18.63 1.36 20.98
N SER A 259 17.50 0.66 21.05
CA SER A 259 16.85 0.33 22.33
C SER A 259 17.68 -0.66 23.16
N GLY A 260 18.48 -1.52 22.51
CA GLY A 260 19.47 -2.38 23.16
C GLY A 260 20.60 -1.60 23.83
N HIS A 261 21.08 -0.51 23.22
CA HIS A 261 22.08 0.39 23.85
C HIS A 261 21.51 1.25 24.98
N VAL A 262 20.25 1.68 24.90
CA VAL A 262 19.60 2.41 26.00
C VAL A 262 19.33 1.49 27.19
N GLY A 263 19.01 0.21 26.97
CA GLY A 263 18.77 -0.77 28.04
C GLY A 263 20.04 -1.24 28.79
N THR A 264 21.23 -1.12 28.20
CA THR A 264 22.50 -1.43 28.88
C THR A 264 23.06 -0.27 29.69
N SER A 265 22.45 0.92 29.62
CA SER A 265 22.98 2.15 30.22
C SER A 265 22.33 2.52 31.57
N THR A 266 21.37 1.73 32.07
CA THR A 266 20.61 2.05 33.31
C THR A 266 20.63 0.95 34.38
N LEU A 267 21.60 0.03 34.35
CA LEU A 267 21.89 -0.88 35.46
C LEU A 267 23.41 -0.92 35.68
N PRO A 268 23.94 -0.08 36.59
CA PRO A 268 24.37 -0.64 37.86
C PRO A 268 24.20 0.37 39.01
N PHE A 269 23.02 0.49 39.65
CA PHE A 269 22.94 1.28 40.90
C PHE A 269 21.89 0.84 41.93
N VAL A 270 21.29 -0.35 41.81
CA VAL A 270 20.23 -0.80 42.77
C VAL A 270 20.52 -2.18 43.38
N LEU A 271 21.79 -2.55 43.57
CA LEU A 271 22.14 -3.85 44.19
C LEU A 271 23.07 -3.77 45.41
N ILE A 272 23.19 -2.60 46.05
CA ILE A 272 23.93 -2.45 47.32
C ILE A 272 23.11 -1.58 48.27
N THR A 273 22.02 -2.11 48.82
CA THR A 273 21.44 -1.65 50.10
C THR A 273 20.32 -2.60 50.53
N GLN A 274 20.62 -3.90 50.75
CA GLN A 274 19.87 -4.76 51.67
C GLN A 274 20.76 -5.92 52.14
N ALA A 275 21.65 -5.60 53.08
CA ALA A 275 22.35 -6.58 53.92
C ALA A 275 22.81 -5.88 55.21
N SER A 276 21.86 -5.49 56.07
CA SER A 276 22.09 -5.18 57.48
C SER A 276 20.75 -4.99 58.18
N ILE A 277 20.23 -6.07 58.77
CA ILE A 277 19.63 -6.25 60.10
C ILE A 277 19.21 -7.72 60.18
#